data_AF-A0A959FPB5-F1
#
_entry.id   AF-A0A959FPB5-F1
#
_cell.length_a   1.000
_cell.length_b   1.000
_cell.length_c   1.000
_cell.angle_alpha   90.00
_cell.angle_beta   90.00
_cell.angle_gamma   90.00
#
_symmetry.space_group_name_H-M   'P 1'
#
loop_
_entity.id
_entity.type
_entity.pdbx_description
1 polymer ?
#
loop_
_entity_poly.entity_id
_entity_poly.type
_entity_poly.pdbx_seq_one_letter_code
_entity_poly.pdbx_strand_id
1 'polypeptide(L)'
;LPNMRSIYLYPSLCFFEGTVFNEGRGTTHQFQVYGHPDFPLGDTTYTPIPLPGARYPKLEGQLCRGFDLTVFDPDSIRAQGQLDLHYLVEAYRHFPRPAEFFLPSLFIDKLAGSDQLRRQLQQGWTEEQIRASWQADLQTFREMRKAYLIYEK
;
A
#
# COMPACT_ATOMS: atom_id res chain seq x y z
N LEU A 1 -1.25 14.13 2.08
CA LEU A 1 -2.51 13.39 1.82
C LEU A 1 -3.56 14.40 1.38
N PRO A 2 -3.89 14.47 0.08
CA PRO A 2 -4.68 15.58 -0.47
C PRO A 2 -6.18 15.54 -0.14
N ASN A 3 -6.76 14.40 0.23
CA ASN A 3 -8.20 14.25 0.47
C ASN A 3 -8.52 13.00 1.32
N MET A 4 -9.80 12.81 1.67
CA MET A 4 -10.25 11.66 2.47
C MET A 4 -10.01 10.32 1.79
N ARG A 5 -10.11 10.24 0.46
CA ARG A 5 -9.77 9.03 -0.29
C ARG A 5 -8.33 8.60 -0.01
N SER A 6 -7.39 9.55 -0.12
CA SER A 6 -5.99 9.33 0.20
C SER A 6 -5.79 8.90 1.65
N ILE A 7 -6.54 9.48 2.61
CA ILE A 7 -6.46 9.08 4.03
C ILE A 7 -6.95 7.63 4.23
N TYR A 8 -8.05 7.22 3.59
CA TYR A 8 -8.58 5.87 3.73
C TYR A 8 -7.74 4.81 3.00
N LEU A 9 -7.13 5.15 1.86
CA LEU A 9 -6.23 4.26 1.12
C LEU A 9 -4.81 4.21 1.71
N TYR A 10 -4.39 5.22 2.46
CA TYR A 10 -3.03 5.34 2.97
C TYR A 10 -2.55 4.09 3.72
N PRO A 11 -3.31 3.50 4.66
CA PRO A 11 -2.86 2.30 5.36
C PRO A 11 -2.57 1.09 4.44
N SER A 12 -3.23 1.01 3.28
CA SER A 12 -3.03 -0.05 2.28
C SER A 12 -1.89 0.29 1.31
N LEU A 13 -1.84 1.53 0.82
CA LEU A 13 -0.88 1.94 -0.21
C LEU A 13 0.48 2.37 0.34
N CYS A 14 0.58 2.76 1.61
CA CYS A 14 1.85 3.21 2.20
C CYS A 14 2.93 2.12 2.16
N PHE A 15 2.56 0.83 2.12
CA PHE A 15 3.52 -0.26 1.94
C PHE A 15 4.34 -0.14 0.64
N PHE A 16 3.80 0.46 -0.42
CA PHE A 16 4.54 0.72 -1.65
C PHE A 16 5.73 1.66 -1.45
N GLU A 17 5.77 2.48 -0.39
CA GLU A 17 6.97 3.27 -0.06
C GLU A 17 8.20 2.37 0.22
N GLY A 18 7.98 1.11 0.64
CA GLY A 18 9.02 0.10 0.82
C GLY A 18 9.36 -0.74 -0.41
N THR A 19 8.75 -0.44 -1.57
CA THR A 19 8.91 -1.21 -2.81
C THR A 19 9.38 -0.31 -3.96
N VAL A 20 9.64 -0.90 -5.13
CA VAL A 20 10.01 -0.14 -6.34
C VAL A 20 8.84 0.61 -6.98
N PHE A 21 7.58 0.30 -6.63
CA PHE A 21 6.39 0.94 -7.21
C PHE A 21 6.22 2.37 -6.71
N ASN A 22 5.74 3.27 -7.58
CA ASN A 22 5.29 4.59 -7.17
C ASN A 22 3.83 4.51 -6.67
N GLU A 23 3.53 5.19 -5.58
CA GLU A 23 2.22 5.24 -4.90
C GLU A 23 1.41 6.53 -5.15
N GLY A 24 1.63 7.13 -6.32
CA GLY A 24 1.00 8.38 -6.76
C GLY A 24 1.72 9.65 -6.32
N ARG A 25 2.83 9.55 -5.57
CA ARG A 25 3.69 10.71 -5.30
C ARG A 25 4.25 11.27 -6.60
N GLY A 26 4.29 12.59 -6.72
CA GLY A 26 4.63 13.28 -7.97
C GLY A 26 3.45 13.41 -8.93
N THR A 27 2.22 13.18 -8.44
CA THR A 27 0.96 13.46 -9.15
C THR A 27 0.00 14.23 -8.24
N THR A 28 -1.17 14.62 -8.76
CA THR A 28 -2.31 15.15 -7.97
C THR A 28 -3.07 14.06 -7.20
N HIS A 29 -2.73 12.78 -7.40
CA HIS A 29 -3.44 11.60 -6.87
C HIS A 29 -2.57 10.79 -5.90
N GLN A 30 -1.85 11.49 -5.00
CA GLN A 30 -1.00 10.86 -3.98
C GLN A 30 -1.80 9.87 -3.12
N PHE A 31 -1.30 8.64 -2.98
CA PHE A 31 -1.98 7.51 -2.33
C PHE A 31 -3.39 7.26 -2.86
N GLN A 32 -3.59 7.43 -4.17
CA GLN A 32 -4.82 7.08 -4.87
C GLN A 32 -4.53 6.35 -6.19
N VAL A 33 -3.26 6.21 -6.58
CA VAL A 33 -2.81 5.40 -7.72
C VAL A 33 -1.56 4.63 -7.29
N TYR A 34 -1.27 3.52 -7.96
CA TYR A 34 0.02 2.85 -7.82
C TYR A 34 0.45 2.20 -9.14
N GLY A 35 1.76 2.11 -9.36
CA GLY A 35 2.28 1.61 -10.64
C GLY A 35 3.79 1.62 -10.74
N HIS A 36 4.28 0.97 -11.80
CA HIS A 36 5.70 0.88 -12.15
C HIS A 36 5.84 0.73 -13.68
N PRO A 37 6.91 1.24 -14.32
CA PRO A 37 7.13 1.12 -15.76
C PRO A 37 7.06 -0.32 -16.29
N ASP A 38 7.66 -1.25 -15.54
CA ASP A 38 7.68 -2.68 -15.88
C ASP A 38 6.48 -3.49 -15.36
N PHE A 39 5.45 -2.86 -14.78
CA PHE A 39 4.29 -3.60 -14.29
C PHE A 39 3.33 -3.96 -15.43
N PRO A 40 3.01 -5.26 -15.65
CA PRO A 40 2.23 -5.66 -16.81
C PRO A 40 0.73 -5.40 -16.66
N LEU A 41 0.23 -5.19 -15.44
CA LEU A 41 -1.18 -5.03 -15.14
C LEU A 41 -1.59 -3.57 -14.95
N GLY A 42 -2.89 -3.31 -15.07
CA GLY A 42 -3.48 -1.99 -14.91
C GLY A 42 -3.81 -1.32 -16.24
N ASP A 43 -4.86 -0.51 -16.23
CA ASP A 43 -5.42 0.21 -17.37
C ASP A 43 -5.05 1.70 -17.37
N THR A 44 -4.40 2.17 -16.31
CA THR A 44 -4.03 3.57 -16.15
C THR A 44 -2.53 3.76 -16.28
N THR A 45 -2.13 4.91 -16.82
CA THR A 45 -0.74 5.34 -16.86
C THR A 45 -0.58 6.74 -16.32
N TYR A 46 0.55 7.01 -15.68
CA TYR A 46 0.90 8.33 -15.17
C TYR A 46 2.41 8.50 -15.09
N THR A 47 2.88 9.74 -15.10
CA THR A 47 4.32 10.06 -15.00
C THR A 47 4.53 10.92 -13.76
N PRO A 48 5.22 10.41 -12.72
CA PRO A 48 5.57 11.20 -11.55
C PRO A 48 6.50 12.37 -11.93
N ILE A 49 6.16 13.58 -11.48
CA ILE A 49 6.99 14.78 -11.62
C ILE A 49 7.16 15.48 -10.27
N PRO A 50 8.22 16.29 -10.07
CA PRO A 50 8.36 17.07 -8.84
C PRO A 50 7.16 18.00 -8.61
N LEU A 51 6.50 17.83 -7.48
CA LEU A 51 5.36 18.65 -7.05
C LEU A 51 5.50 19.03 -5.56
N PRO A 52 4.82 20.08 -5.09
CA PRO A 52 4.67 20.32 -3.67
C PRO A 52 4.16 19.06 -2.94
N GLY A 53 4.87 18.64 -1.89
CA GLY A 53 4.59 17.39 -1.15
C GLY A 53 5.30 16.13 -1.70
N ALA A 54 5.97 16.23 -2.86
CA ALA A 54 6.81 15.18 -3.43
C ALA A 54 7.89 15.81 -4.33
N ARG A 55 8.94 16.38 -3.71
CA ARG A 55 10.03 17.05 -4.43
C ARG A 55 10.91 16.10 -5.23
N TYR A 56 11.04 14.86 -4.75
CA TYR A 56 11.84 13.79 -5.36
C TYR A 56 10.99 12.52 -5.42
N PRO A 57 9.96 12.46 -6.29
CA PRO A 57 9.10 11.30 -6.36
C PRO A 57 9.86 10.08 -6.90
N LYS A 58 9.48 8.89 -6.44
CA LYS A 58 10.00 7.64 -6.99
C LYS A 58 9.59 7.54 -8.46
N LEU A 59 10.49 7.05 -9.32
CA LEU A 59 10.24 6.90 -10.76
C LEU A 59 9.95 8.24 -11.45
N GLU A 60 10.58 9.33 -10.99
CA GLU A 60 10.47 10.66 -11.60
C GLU A 60 10.76 10.61 -13.10
N GLY A 61 9.84 11.18 -13.90
CA GLY A 61 9.94 11.25 -15.35
C GLY A 61 9.66 9.94 -16.08
N GLN A 62 9.41 8.83 -15.38
CA GLN A 62 9.14 7.52 -15.99
C GLN A 62 7.63 7.26 -16.11
N LEU A 63 7.18 6.78 -17.27
CA LEU A 63 5.79 6.39 -17.48
C LEU A 63 5.50 5.12 -16.67
N CYS A 64 4.71 5.25 -15.62
CA CYS A 64 4.26 4.16 -14.78
C CYS A 64 2.93 3.62 -15.32
N ARG A 65 2.79 2.29 -15.41
CA ARG A 65 1.51 1.61 -15.62
C ARG A 65 1.04 1.02 -14.29
N GLY A 66 -0.27 1.06 -14.05
CA GLY A 66 -0.89 0.42 -12.90
C GLY A 66 -2.36 0.79 -12.75
N PHE A 67 -2.80 0.94 -11.51
CA PHE A 67 -4.22 1.09 -11.19
C PHE A 67 -4.53 2.47 -10.63
N ASP A 68 -5.68 3.00 -11.03
CA ASP A 68 -6.27 4.21 -10.49
C ASP A 68 -7.39 3.86 -9.52
N LEU A 69 -7.23 4.22 -8.25
CA LEU A 69 -8.20 3.99 -7.19
C LEU A 69 -9.08 5.23 -6.95
N THR A 70 -8.92 6.30 -7.73
CA THR A 70 -9.78 7.50 -7.66
C THR A 70 -11.20 7.23 -8.12
N VAL A 71 -11.42 6.16 -8.89
CA VAL A 71 -12.74 5.70 -9.33
C VAL A 71 -13.61 5.17 -8.20
N PHE A 72 -12.99 4.77 -7.07
CA PHE A 72 -13.73 4.29 -5.91
C PHE A 72 -14.24 5.45 -5.05
N ASP A 73 -15.49 5.28 -4.61
CA ASP A 73 -16.13 6.18 -3.67
C ASP A 73 -15.43 6.10 -2.29
N PRO A 74 -15.05 7.23 -1.65
CA PRO A 74 -14.36 7.20 -0.37
C PRO A 74 -15.13 6.51 0.77
N ASP A 75 -16.47 6.62 0.79
CA ASP A 75 -17.27 5.95 1.82
C ASP A 75 -17.27 4.43 1.60
N SER A 76 -17.22 3.96 0.35
CA SER A 76 -17.06 2.53 0.05
C SER A 76 -15.72 1.97 0.55
N ILE A 77 -14.62 2.72 0.40
CA ILE A 77 -13.30 2.35 0.93
C ILE A 77 -13.34 2.31 2.46
N ARG A 78 -13.93 3.34 3.10
CA ARG A 78 -14.07 3.39 4.56
C ARG A 78 -14.90 2.21 5.09
N ALA A 79 -15.99 1.87 4.40
CA ALA A 79 -16.93 0.83 4.81
C ALA A 79 -16.30 -0.58 4.83
N GLN A 80 -15.21 -0.81 4.10
CA GLN A 80 -14.47 -2.08 4.20
C GLN A 80 -13.94 -2.32 5.63
N GLY A 81 -13.61 -1.25 6.38
CA GLY A 81 -13.22 -1.35 7.79
C GLY A 81 -11.92 -2.15 8.04
N GLN A 82 -11.11 -2.35 7.01
CA GLN A 82 -9.88 -3.13 7.05
C GLN A 82 -8.83 -2.55 6.10
N LEU A 83 -7.56 -2.91 6.32
CA LEU A 83 -6.54 -2.75 5.28
C LEU A 83 -6.98 -3.49 4.01
N ASP A 84 -6.42 -3.18 2.86
CA ASP A 84 -6.59 -3.94 1.63
C ASP A 84 -5.20 -4.33 1.12
N LEU A 85 -4.82 -5.59 1.35
CA LEU A 85 -3.49 -6.09 0.97
C LEU A 85 -3.48 -6.60 -0.46
N HIS A 86 -4.64 -6.73 -1.09
CA HIS A 86 -4.78 -7.21 -2.47
C HIS A 86 -3.85 -6.44 -3.41
N TYR A 87 -3.81 -5.11 -3.28
CA TYR A 87 -2.95 -4.26 -4.11
C TYR A 87 -1.47 -4.66 -4.03
N LEU A 88 -0.95 -4.87 -2.82
CA LEU A 88 0.45 -5.22 -2.58
C LEU A 88 0.75 -6.66 -3.00
N VAL A 89 -0.16 -7.59 -2.67
CA VAL A 89 -0.04 -9.01 -3.00
C VAL A 89 -0.03 -9.20 -4.51
N GLU A 90 -0.96 -8.60 -5.23
CA GLU A 90 -1.05 -8.72 -6.69
C GLU A 90 0.09 -7.99 -7.40
N ALA A 91 0.52 -6.84 -6.89
CA ALA A 91 1.71 -6.16 -7.40
C ALA A 91 2.96 -7.05 -7.26
N TYR A 92 3.17 -7.69 -6.10
CA TYR A 92 4.31 -8.59 -5.90
C TYR A 92 4.25 -9.81 -6.81
N ARG A 93 3.08 -10.46 -6.91
CA ARG A 93 2.87 -11.68 -7.71
C ARG A 93 3.12 -11.46 -9.21
N HIS A 94 2.74 -10.31 -9.73
CA HIS A 94 2.78 -10.02 -11.17
C HIS A 94 3.96 -9.15 -11.59
N PHE A 95 4.82 -8.72 -10.66
CA PHE A 95 6.01 -7.97 -11.00
C PHE A 95 7.06 -8.89 -11.64
N PRO A 96 7.60 -8.57 -12.84
CA PRO A 96 8.49 -9.47 -13.58
C PRO A 96 9.84 -9.75 -12.89
N ARG A 97 10.25 -8.91 -11.93
CA ARG A 97 11.52 -9.03 -11.20
C ARG A 97 11.27 -9.11 -9.68
N PRO A 98 10.67 -10.19 -9.17
CA PRO A 98 10.26 -10.27 -7.75
C PRO A 98 11.42 -10.11 -6.76
N ALA A 99 12.64 -10.49 -7.16
CA ALA A 99 13.86 -10.29 -6.36
C ALA A 99 14.20 -8.79 -6.14
N GLU A 100 13.75 -7.91 -7.03
CA GLU A 100 13.98 -6.46 -6.97
C GLU A 100 12.77 -5.70 -6.39
N PHE A 101 11.66 -6.38 -6.09
CA PHE A 101 10.41 -5.71 -5.72
C PHE A 101 10.54 -4.82 -4.49
N PHE A 102 11.24 -5.30 -3.46
CA PHE A 102 11.47 -4.54 -2.22
C PHE A 102 12.74 -3.70 -2.35
N LEU A 103 12.69 -2.46 -1.84
CA LEU A 103 13.88 -1.60 -1.83
C LEU A 103 14.99 -2.22 -0.98
N PRO A 104 16.28 -2.06 -1.34
CA PRO A 104 17.41 -2.60 -0.58
C PRO A 104 17.46 -2.14 0.89
N SER A 105 16.84 -1.00 1.20
CA SER A 105 16.73 -0.48 2.56
C SER A 105 15.81 -1.30 3.47
N LEU A 106 15.01 -2.21 2.90
CA LEU A 106 13.95 -2.97 3.59
C LEU A 106 13.02 -2.08 4.41
N PHE A 107 12.72 -0.88 3.91
CA PHE A 107 11.81 0.04 4.59
C PHE A 107 10.41 -0.55 4.81
N ILE A 108 10.01 -1.52 3.98
CA ILE A 108 8.78 -2.30 4.18
C ILE A 108 8.71 -2.97 5.56
N ASP A 109 9.84 -3.49 6.08
CA ASP A 109 9.87 -4.17 7.37
C ASP A 109 9.65 -3.16 8.52
N LYS A 110 10.08 -1.90 8.33
CA LYS A 110 9.81 -0.80 9.28
C LYS A 110 8.36 -0.34 9.22
N LEU A 111 7.77 -0.28 8.02
CA LEU A 111 6.36 0.07 7.82
C LEU A 111 5.44 -0.99 8.42
N ALA A 112 5.75 -2.27 8.22
CA ALA A 112 4.98 -3.40 8.73
C ALA A 112 5.24 -3.70 10.21
N GLY A 113 6.34 -3.18 10.77
CA GLY A 113 6.75 -3.42 12.16
C GLY A 113 7.49 -4.74 12.39
N SER A 114 7.68 -5.56 11.34
CA SER A 114 8.48 -6.79 11.34
C SER A 114 8.79 -7.21 9.89
N ASP A 115 9.65 -8.24 9.72
CA ASP A 115 9.94 -8.82 8.40
C ASP A 115 8.89 -9.84 7.94
N GLN A 116 7.85 -10.08 8.74
CA GLN A 116 6.87 -11.14 8.52
C GLN A 116 6.07 -10.92 7.23
N LEU A 117 5.54 -9.71 7.00
CA LEU A 117 4.76 -9.40 5.79
C LEU A 117 5.56 -9.66 4.52
N ARG A 118 6.81 -9.17 4.47
CA ARG A 118 7.70 -9.37 3.33
C ARG A 118 7.98 -10.85 3.10
N ARG A 119 8.29 -11.62 4.15
CA ARG A 119 8.54 -13.06 4.04
C ARG A 119 7.30 -13.83 3.60
N GLN A 120 6.11 -13.46 4.08
CA GLN A 120 4.85 -14.09 3.68
C GLN A 120 4.56 -13.85 2.19
N LEU A 121 4.77 -12.63 1.69
CA LEU A 121 4.69 -12.32 0.26
C LEU A 121 5.68 -13.17 -0.55
N GLN A 122 6.93 -13.27 -0.09
CA GLN A 122 7.97 -14.10 -0.73
C GLN A 122 7.62 -15.59 -0.74
N GLN A 123 6.88 -16.07 0.25
CA GLN A 123 6.37 -17.44 0.34
C GLN A 123 5.08 -17.66 -0.46
N GLY A 124 4.55 -16.63 -1.12
CA GLY A 124 3.34 -16.72 -1.94
C GLY A 124 2.04 -16.78 -1.14
N TRP A 125 2.05 -16.33 0.12
CA TRP A 125 0.84 -16.32 0.94
C TRP A 125 -0.27 -15.48 0.30
N THR A 126 -1.52 -15.90 0.51
CA THR A 126 -2.69 -15.08 0.15
C THR A 126 -2.95 -14.01 1.20
N GLU A 127 -3.74 -13.01 0.82
CA GLU A 127 -4.17 -11.98 1.76
C GLU A 127 -4.89 -12.56 2.98
N GLU A 128 -5.73 -13.58 2.77
CA GLU A 128 -6.46 -14.27 3.85
C GLU A 128 -5.50 -14.93 4.84
N GLN A 129 -4.44 -15.59 4.33
CA GLN A 129 -3.43 -16.23 5.18
C GLN A 129 -2.64 -15.20 5.99
N ILE A 130 -2.24 -14.09 5.35
CA ILE A 130 -1.54 -12.99 6.03
C ILE A 130 -2.42 -12.41 7.15
N ARG A 131 -3.69 -12.10 6.85
CA ARG A 131 -4.65 -11.59 7.83
C ARG A 131 -4.92 -12.56 8.98
N ALA A 132 -5.02 -13.85 8.67
CA ALA A 132 -5.21 -14.88 9.67
C ALA A 132 -4.05 -14.89 10.68
N SER A 133 -2.82 -14.68 10.21
CA SER A 133 -1.64 -14.64 11.08
C SER A 133 -1.64 -13.48 12.08
N TRP A 134 -2.40 -12.41 11.84
CA TRP A 134 -2.49 -11.24 12.72
C TRP A 134 -3.59 -11.34 13.78
N GLN A 135 -4.51 -12.31 13.67
CA GLN A 135 -5.73 -12.31 14.50
C GLN A 135 -5.45 -12.40 16.00
N ALA A 136 -4.45 -13.18 16.41
CA ALA A 136 -4.08 -13.31 17.82
C ALA A 136 -3.61 -11.97 18.42
N ASP A 137 -2.72 -11.26 17.73
CA ASP A 137 -2.21 -9.95 18.17
C ASP A 137 -3.29 -8.87 18.12
N LEU A 138 -4.14 -8.89 17.09
CA LEU A 138 -5.28 -7.99 16.98
C LEU A 138 -6.29 -8.21 18.12
N GLN A 139 -6.54 -9.45 18.52
CA GLN A 139 -7.40 -9.75 19.66
C GLN A 139 -6.77 -9.24 20.97
N THR A 140 -5.48 -9.51 21.16
CA THR A 140 -4.73 -9.01 22.33
C THR A 140 -4.77 -7.49 22.43
N PHE A 141 -4.53 -6.78 21.32
CA PHE A 141 -4.60 -5.32 21.27
C PHE A 141 -6.03 -4.80 21.50
N ARG A 142 -7.05 -5.49 20.95
CA ARG A 142 -8.46 -5.14 21.14
C ARG A 142 -8.89 -5.22 22.60
N GLU A 143 -8.42 -6.21 23.35
CA GLU A 143 -8.66 -6.33 24.79
C GLU A 143 -7.90 -5.25 25.56
N MET A 144 -6.59 -5.12 25.30
CA MET A 144 -5.74 -4.14 25.99
C MET A 144 -6.25 -2.70 25.84
N ARG A 145 -6.72 -2.31 24.64
CA ARG A 145 -7.18 -0.93 24.40
C ARG A 145 -8.48 -0.57 25.13
N LYS A 146 -9.29 -1.53 25.60
CA LYS A 146 -10.59 -1.26 26.26
C LYS A 146 -10.46 -0.34 27.47
N ALA A 147 -9.37 -0.49 28.23
CA ALA A 147 -9.09 0.32 29.41
C ALA A 147 -8.82 1.81 29.10
N TYR A 148 -8.61 2.16 27.83
CA TYR A 148 -8.18 3.50 27.40
C TYR A 148 -9.16 4.16 26.43
N LEU A 149 -10.32 3.55 26.13
CA LEU A 149 -11.31 4.13 25.23
C LEU A 149 -12.11 5.23 25.94
N ILE A 150 -12.21 6.39 25.29
CA ILE A 150 -13.03 7.54 25.75
C ILE A 150 -14.26 7.78 24.87
N TYR A 151 -14.40 7.00 23.79
CA TYR A 151 -15.57 6.99 22.90
C TYR A 151 -16.09 5.56 22.76
N GLU A 152 -17.40 5.44 22.59
CA GLU A 152 -18.04 4.16 22.29
C GLU A 152 -17.56 3.60 20.95
N LYS A 153 -17.74 2.29 20.78
CA LYS A 153 -17.24 1.54 19.62
C LYS A 153 -18.35 0.85 18.86
#